data_AF-A0A4Y6V022-F1
#
_entry.id   AF-A0A4Y6V022-F1
#
_cell.length_a   1.000
_cell.length_b   1.000
_cell.length_c   1.000
_cell.angle_alpha   90.00
_cell.angle_beta   90.00
_cell.angle_gamma   90.00
#
_symmetry.space_group_name_H-M   'P 1'
#
loop_
_entity.id
_entity.type
_entity.pdbx_description
1 polymer ?
#
loop_
_entity_poly.entity_id
_entity_poly.type
_entity_poly.pdbx_seq_one_letter_code
_entity_poly.pdbx_strand_id
1 'polypeptide(L)' 'MKCKALTDETGMTQYFYTLDNNLERMVYPDGKQISYTYYKNGLTSSMTDPFGLTTTYRQPDDRA' A
#
# COMPACT_ATOMS: atom_id res chain seq x y z
N MET A 1 -12.04 6.32 -5.67
CA MET A 1 -11.31 5.19 -5.04
C MET A 1 -11.62 3.93 -5.84
N LYS A 2 -10.61 3.13 -6.19
CA LYS A 2 -10.80 1.88 -6.92
C LYS A 2 -10.43 0.71 -6.02
N CYS A 3 -11.25 -0.34 -6.01
CA CYS A 3 -10.89 -1.62 -5.38
C CYS A 3 -10.76 -2.68 -6.47
N LYS A 4 -9.74 -3.53 -6.34
CA LYS A 4 -9.58 -4.75 -7.14
C LYS A 4 -9.44 -5.93 -6.21
N ALA A 5 -9.92 -7.09 -6.63
CA ALA A 5 -9.71 -8.34 -5.92
C ALA A 5 -9.08 -9.34 -6.89
N LEU A 6 -8.09 -10.06 -6.40
CA LEU A 6 -7.48 -11.20 -7.07
C LEU A 6 -7.82 -12.44 -6.22
N THR A 7 -8.43 -13.44 -6.82
CA THR A 7 -8.72 -14.71 -6.16
C THR A 7 -7.88 -15.78 -6.81
N ASP A 8 -7.10 -16.47 -5.99
CA ASP A 8 -6.17 -17.53 -6.38
C ASP A 8 -6.43 -18.78 -5.52
N GLU A 9 -5.72 -19.88 -5.76
CA GLU A 9 -5.86 -21.13 -4.99
C GLU A 9 -5.62 -20.95 -3.48
N THR A 10 -4.89 -19.90 -3.10
CA THR A 10 -4.60 -19.53 -1.71
C THR A 10 -5.63 -18.61 -1.07
N GLY A 11 -6.60 -18.08 -1.84
CA GLY A 11 -7.69 -17.22 -1.36
C GLY A 11 -7.81 -15.88 -2.09
N MET A 12 -8.59 -14.96 -1.53
CA MET A 12 -8.83 -13.63 -2.10
C MET A 12 -7.90 -12.57 -1.49
N THR A 13 -7.11 -11.91 -2.34
CA THR A 13 -6.35 -10.70 -2.00
C THR A 13 -7.05 -9.47 -2.57
N GLN A 14 -7.32 -8.48 -1.72
CA GLN A 14 -7.96 -7.22 -2.11
C GLN A 14 -6.93 -6.09 -2.15
N TYR A 15 -7.03 -5.24 -3.17
CA TYR A 15 -6.20 -4.08 -3.43
C TYR A 15 -7.07 -2.83 -3.48
N PHE A 16 -6.74 -1.83 -2.69
CA PHE A 16 -7.43 -0.55 -2.62
C PHE A 16 -6.51 0.52 -3.17
N TYR A 17 -7.02 1.30 -4.12
CA TYR A 17 -6.28 2.35 -4.80
C TYR A 17 -6.90 3.72 -4.56
N THR A 18 -6.04 4.72 -4.40
CA THR A 18 -6.42 6.13 -4.30
C THR A 18 -6.96 6.66 -5.64
N LEU A 19 -7.43 7.91 -5.65
CA LEU A 19 -7.87 8.60 -6.88
C LEU A 19 -6.72 8.75 -7.88
N ASP A 20 -5.51 8.95 -7.39
CA ASP A 20 -4.26 9.05 -8.16
C ASP A 20 -3.74 7.68 -8.64
N ASN A 21 -4.55 6.62 -8.48
CA ASN A 21 -4.24 5.26 -8.95
C ASN A 21 -3.01 4.62 -8.25
N ASN A 22 -2.67 5.10 -7.05
CA ASN A 22 -1.65 4.54 -6.16
C ASN A 22 -2.26 3.52 -5.20
N LEU A 23 -1.52 2.48 -4.82
CA LEU A 23 -2.01 1.39 -3.96
C LEU A 23 -2.04 1.84 -2.49
N GLU A 24 -3.21 2.16 -1.96
CA GLU A 24 -3.39 2.59 -0.57
C GLU A 24 -3.35 1.43 0.43
N ARG A 25 -3.95 0.29 0.08
CA ARG A 25 -4.08 -0.83 1.01
C ARG A 25 -4.15 -2.15 0.26
N MET A 26 -3.59 -3.18 0.86
CA MET A 26 -3.73 -4.56 0.43
C MET A 26 -4.20 -5.42 1.60
N VAL A 27 -5.17 -6.30 1.36
CA VAL A 27 -5.71 -7.23 2.36
C VAL A 27 -5.57 -8.64 1.82
N TYR A 28 -4.83 -9.47 2.54
CA TYR A 28 -4.58 -10.86 2.24
C TYR A 28 -5.74 -11.75 2.71
N PRO A 29 -5.86 -12.97 2.16
CA PRO A 29 -6.92 -13.91 2.56
C PRO A 29 -6.87 -14.32 4.03
N ASP A 30 -5.69 -14.28 4.68
CA ASP A 30 -5.57 -14.56 6.12
C ASP A 30 -5.98 -13.39 7.02
N GLY A 31 -6.47 -12.29 6.44
CA GLY A 31 -6.87 -11.08 7.15
C GLY A 31 -5.72 -10.12 7.44
N LYS A 32 -4.47 -10.49 7.15
CA LYS A 32 -3.34 -9.56 7.20
C LYS A 32 -3.54 -8.44 6.19
N GLN A 33 -3.14 -7.24 6.55
CA GLN A 33 -3.20 -6.08 5.67
C GLN A 33 -1.90 -5.30 5.67
N ILE A 34 -1.55 -4.74 4.51
CA ILE A 34 -0.49 -3.76 4.36
C ILE A 34 -1.14 -2.45 3.93
N SER A 35 -0.75 -1.34 4.55
CA SER A 35 -1.20 -0.01 4.15
C SER A 35 -0.02 0.84 3.68
N TYR A 36 -0.26 1.67 2.68
CA TYR A 36 0.72 2.58 2.12
C TYR A 36 0.19 4.00 2.11
N THR A 37 1.07 4.94 2.38
CA THR A 37 0.80 6.37 2.18
C THR A 37 1.79 6.93 1.17
N TYR A 38 1.39 8.01 0.50
CA TYR A 38 2.18 8.61 -0.56
C TYR A 38 2.36 10.11 -0.29
N TYR A 39 3.53 10.62 -0.68
CA TYR A 39 3.79 12.05 -0.77
C TYR A 39 3.04 12.67 -1.95
N LYS A 40 2.96 14.00 -1.98
CA LYS A 40 2.30 14.75 -3.07
C LYS A 40 2.89 14.49 -4.46
N ASN A 41 4.14 14.04 -4.52
CA ASN A 41 4.82 13.67 -5.77
C ASN A 41 4.57 12.21 -6.20
N GLY A 42 3.72 11.47 -5.49
CA GLY A 42 3.41 10.06 -5.79
C GLY A 42 4.44 9.05 -5.26
N LEU A 43 5.49 9.49 -4.57
CA LEU A 43 6.44 8.58 -3.92
C LEU A 43 5.85 8.02 -2.63
N THR A 44 6.16 6.76 -2.31
CA THR A 44 5.75 6.13 -1.04
C THR A 44 6.33 6.89 0.14
N SER A 45 5.46 7.39 1.02
CA SER A 45 5.82 8.08 2.26
C SER A 45 5.97 7.11 3.43
N SER A 46 5.04 6.18 3.57
CA SER A 46 5.14 5.13 4.56
C SER A 46 4.49 3.84 4.09
N MET A 47 4.94 2.74 4.68
CA MET A 47 4.34 1.42 4.58
C MET A 47 4.12 0.89 6.00
N THR A 48 2.92 0.40 6.28
CA THR A 48 2.59 -0.29 7.52
C THR A 48 2.31 -1.75 7.24
N ASP A 49 3.15 -2.61 7.79
CA ASP A 49 3.06 -4.07 7.73
C ASP A 49 1.89 -4.61 8.57
N PRO A 50 1.43 -5.85 8.32
CA PRO A 50 0.34 -6.47 9.09
C PRO A 50 0.65 -6.67 10.57
N PHE A 51 1.93 -6.61 10.96
CA PHE A 51 2.37 -6.67 12.35
C PHE A 51 2.36 -5.29 13.05
N GLY A 52 1.89 -4.24 12.37
CA GLY A 52 1.84 -2.87 12.90
C GLY A 52 3.15 -2.10 12.81
N LEU A 53 4.20 -2.71 12.25
CA LEU A 53 5.47 -2.02 11.99
C LEU A 53 5.26 -1.03 10.85
N THR A 54 5.65 0.22 11.09
CA THR A 54 5.55 1.29 10.08
C THR A 54 6.95 1.71 9.66
N THR A 55 7.24 1.54 8.38
CA THR A 55 8.47 2.01 7.74
C THR A 55 8.16 3.31 7.00
N THR A 56 8.80 4.40 7.42
CA THR A 56 8.70 5.71 6.73
C THR A 56 9.91 5.94 5.84
N TYR A 57 9.67 6.30 4.58
CA TYR A 57 10.71 6.63 3.63
C TYR A 57 10.94 8.14 3.65
N ARG A 58 12.21 8.56 3.69
CA ARG A 58 12.52 9.97 3.46
C ARG A 58 12.35 10.25 1.97
N GLN A 59 11.70 11.36 1.65
CA GLN A 59 11.69 11.87 0.29
C GLN A 59 13.14 11.99 -0.17
N PRO A 60 13.53 11.40 -1.33
CA PRO A 60 14.86 11.61 -1.86
C PRO A 60 15.02 13.12 -2.10
N ASP A 61 15.92 13.73 -1.35
CA ASP A 61 16.33 15.11 -1.57
C ASP A 61 17.10 15.12 -2.89
N ASP A 62 16.64 15.90 -3.87
CA ASP A 62 17.23 16.05 -5.20
C ASP A 62 18.58 16.80 -5.17
N ARG A 63 19.30 16.77 -4.04
CA ARG A 63 20.64 17.32 -3.89
C ARG A 63 21.64 16.20 -3.69
N ALA A 64 22.15 15.69 -4.81
CA ALA A 64 23.46 15.07 -4.91
C ALA A 64 24.34 15.93 -5.83
#